data_AF-A0A3B0UDP7-F1
#
_entry.id   AF-A0A3B0UDP7-F1
#
_cell.length_a   1.000
_cell.length_b   1.000
_cell.length_c   1.000
_cell.angle_alpha   90.00
_cell.angle_beta   90.00
_cell.angle_gamma   90.00
#
_symmetry.space_group_name_H-M   'P 1'
#
loop_
_entity.id
_entity.type
_entity.pdbx_description
1 polymer ?
#
loop_
_entity_poly.entity_id
_entity_poly.type
_entity_poly.pdbx_seq_one_letter_code
_entity_poly.pdbx_strand_id
1 'polypeptide(L)' 'GVAEVEGIDRLMEASGFKMGPFKLMDLIGVDTNFSVTNSMFNAFHQDAKFRPSRIQQQKVDAGHWGRKTGKGFYEYEK' A
#
# COMPACT_ATOMS: atom_id res chain seq x y z
N GLY A 1 -11.02 -5.30 -9.69
CA GLY A 1 -10.78 -3.85 -9.77
C GLY A 1 -10.66 -3.44 -11.23
N VAL A 2 -10.22 -2.21 -11.54
CA VAL A 2 -9.99 -1.75 -12.92
C VAL A 2 -8.80 -2.48 -13.57
N ALA A 3 -7.80 -2.88 -12.78
CA ALA A 3 -6.67 -3.71 -13.18
C ALA A 3 -6.17 -4.54 -12.00
N GLU A 4 -5.38 -5.58 -12.31
CA GLU A 4 -4.70 -6.40 -11.31
C GLU A 4 -3.51 -5.67 -10.68
N VAL A 5 -3.23 -5.96 -9.41
CA VAL A 5 -2.13 -5.37 -8.63
C VAL A 5 -0.79 -5.53 -9.36
N GLU A 6 -0.54 -6.73 -9.89
CA GLU A 6 0.64 -7.04 -10.69
C GLU A 6 0.74 -6.23 -11.98
N GLY A 7 -0.40 -5.97 -12.64
CA GLY A 7 -0.42 -5.19 -13.87
C GLY A 7 -0.02 -3.73 -13.61
N ILE A 8 -0.53 -3.15 -12.52
CA ILE A 8 -0.19 -1.79 -12.11
C ILE A 8 1.30 -1.69 -11.73
N ASP A 9 1.80 -2.65 -10.97
CA ASP A 9 3.21 -2.66 -10.58
C ASP A 9 4.15 -2.79 -11.79
N ARG A 10 3.83 -3.68 -12.75
CA ARG A 10 4.60 -3.80 -14.00
C ARG A 10 4.56 -2.53 -14.84
N LEU A 11 3.41 -1.85 -14.92
CA LEU A 11 3.28 -0.59 -15.66
C LEU A 11 4.15 0.51 -15.05
N MET A 12 4.15 0.62 -13.72
CA MET A 12 4.97 1.59 -13.01
C MET A 12 6.46 1.29 -13.15
N GLU A 13 6.86 0.01 -13.07
CA GLU A 13 8.24 -0.43 -13.33
C GLU A 13 8.69 -0.09 -14.76
N ALA A 14 7.83 -0.34 -15.76
CA ALA A 14 8.09 0.03 -17.15
C ALA A 14 8.19 1.55 -17.38
N SER A 15 7.57 2.36 -16.51
CA SER A 15 7.64 3.83 -16.55
C SER A 15 8.92 4.39 -15.92
N GLY A 16 9.85 3.53 -15.47
CA GLY A 16 11.16 3.91 -14.94
C GLY A 16 11.29 3.84 -13.42
N PHE A 17 10.25 3.40 -12.69
CA PHE A 17 10.36 3.15 -11.26
C PHE A 17 11.10 1.82 -11.01
N LYS A 18 11.95 1.78 -9.98
CA LYS A 18 12.68 0.54 -9.62
C LYS A 18 11.77 -0.57 -9.10
N MET A 19 10.58 -0.22 -8.62
CA MET A 19 9.63 -1.13 -8.00
C MET A 19 8.23 -0.54 -8.12
N GLY A 20 7.25 -1.41 -8.38
CA GLY A 20 5.85 -1.02 -8.39
C GLY A 20 5.34 -0.54 -7.03
N PRO A 21 4.31 0.32 -6.99
CA PRO A 21 3.80 0.91 -5.77
C PRO A 21 3.29 -0.12 -4.75
N PHE A 22 2.70 -1.24 -5.19
CA PHE A 22 2.17 -2.24 -4.26
C PHE A 22 3.26 -3.09 -3.64
N LYS A 23 4.25 -3.54 -4.42
CA LYS A 23 5.48 -4.15 -3.90
C LYS A 23 6.21 -3.22 -2.94
N LEU A 24 6.27 -1.92 -3.25
CA LEU A 24 6.90 -0.92 -2.39
C LEU A 24 6.14 -0.75 -1.06
N MET A 25 4.81 -0.70 -1.10
CA MET A 25 3.98 -0.65 0.12
C MET A 25 4.19 -1.89 0.99
N ASP A 26 4.24 -3.08 0.41
CA ASP A 26 4.49 -4.31 1.16
C ASP A 26 5.93 -4.40 1.71
N LEU A 27 6.89 -3.73 1.06
CA LEU A 27 8.27 -3.63 1.55
C LEU A 27 8.37 -2.69 2.77
N ILE A 28 7.71 -1.52 2.72
CA ILE A 28 7.68 -0.54 3.81
C ILE A 28 6.85 -1.05 4.99
N GLY A 29 5.74 -1.73 4.68
CA GLY A 29 4.70 -2.10 5.62
C GLY A 29 3.41 -1.34 5.34
N VAL A 30 2.33 -2.08 5.08
CA VAL A 30 1.02 -1.48 4.78
C VAL A 30 0.50 -0.67 5.97
N ASP A 31 0.76 -1.13 7.19
CA ASP A 31 0.43 -0.45 8.45
C ASP A 31 1.18 0.87 8.62
N THR A 32 2.49 0.87 8.34
CA THR A 32 3.31 2.09 8.40
C THR A 32 2.80 3.13 7.39
N ASN A 33 2.57 2.71 6.14
CA ASN A 33 2.08 3.60 5.10
C ASN A 33 0.68 4.16 5.42
N PHE A 34 -0.21 3.32 5.97
CA PHE A 34 -1.55 3.72 6.39
C PHE A 34 -1.52 4.71 7.57
N SER A 35 -0.64 4.49 8.56
CA SER A 35 -0.46 5.39 9.70
C SER A 35 0.03 6.78 9.29
N VAL A 36 1.00 6.84 8.37
CA VAL A 36 1.49 8.11 7.81
C VAL A 36 0.38 8.83 7.04
N THR A 37 -0.40 8.10 6.24
CA THR A 37 -1.51 8.68 5.47
C THR A 37 -2.59 9.24 6.40
N ASN A 38 -2.97 8.54 7.47
CA ASN A 38 -3.89 9.05 8.49
C ASN A 38 -3.35 10.31 9.18
N SER A 39 -2.07 10.32 9.51
CA SER A 39 -1.42 11.47 10.14
C SER A 39 -1.47 12.69 9.23
N MET A 40 -1.19 12.51 7.93
CA MET A 40 -1.30 13.55 6.91
C MET A 40 -2.74 14.05 6.77
N PHE A 41 -3.70 13.13 6.68
CA PHE A 41 -5.12 13.48 6.58
C PHE A 41 -5.59 14.35 7.75
N ASN A 42 -5.20 14.00 8.98
CA ASN A 42 -5.55 14.76 10.16
C ASN A 42 -4.80 16.11 10.23
N ALA A 43 -3.53 16.15 9.84
CA ALA A 43 -2.72 17.37 9.84
C ALA A 43 -3.21 18.40 8.82
N PHE A 44 -3.77 17.95 7.69
CA PHE A 44 -4.33 18.79 6.63
C PHE A 44 -5.84 18.99 6.75
N HIS A 45 -6.39 19.00 7.97
CA HIS A 45 -7.80 19.26 8.24
C HIS A 45 -8.78 18.39 7.41
N GLN A 46 -8.43 17.11 7.23
CA GLN A 46 -9.25 16.14 6.51
C GLN A 46 -9.44 16.45 5.01
N ASP A 47 -8.45 17.10 4.38
CA ASP A 47 -8.43 17.28 2.93
C ASP A 47 -8.56 15.95 2.20
N ALA A 48 -9.53 15.87 1.28
CA ALA A 48 -9.86 14.68 0.51
C ALA A 48 -8.66 14.11 -0.27
N LYS A 49 -7.67 14.94 -0.63
CA LYS A 49 -6.44 14.51 -1.31
C LYS A 49 -5.62 13.51 -0.48
N PHE A 50 -5.69 13.58 0.84
CA PHE A 50 -4.95 12.70 1.75
C PHE A 50 -5.83 11.61 2.35
N ARG A 51 -7.06 11.43 1.85
CA ARG A 51 -8.00 10.44 2.39
C ARG A 51 -7.36 9.03 2.35
N PRO A 52 -7.25 8.34 3.49
CA PRO A 52 -6.74 6.97 3.55
C PRO A 52 -7.60 6.00 2.74
N SER A 53 -6.96 5.02 2.12
CA SER A 53 -7.68 4.01 1.34
C SER A 53 -8.31 2.95 2.23
N ARG A 54 -9.59 2.64 2.00
CA ARG A 54 -10.31 1.57 2.69
C ARG A 54 -9.68 0.19 2.47
N ILE A 55 -9.09 -0.05 1.30
CA ILE A 55 -8.40 -1.33 1.00
C ILE A 55 -7.15 -1.48 1.87
N GLN A 56 -6.41 -0.39 2.08
CA GLN A 56 -5.26 -0.41 2.99
C GLN A 56 -5.72 -0.68 4.42
N GLN A 57 -6.78 0.00 4.89
CA GLN A 57 -7.33 -0.24 6.22
C GLN A 57 -7.69 -1.71 6.45
N GLN A 58 -8.43 -2.33 5.53
CA GLN A 58 -8.80 -3.75 5.64
C GLN A 58 -7.59 -4.68 5.71
N LYS A 59 -6.49 -4.37 5.01
CA LYS A 59 -5.26 -5.16 5.08
C LYS A 59 -4.54 -4.97 6.41
N VAL A 60 -4.51 -3.74 6.94
CA VAL A 60 -3.94 -3.45 8.26
C VAL A 60 -4.70 -4.20 9.36
N ASP A 61 -6.03 -4.12 9.33
CA ASP A 61 -6.92 -4.77 10.30
C ASP A 61 -6.79 -6.31 10.25
N ALA A 62 -6.52 -6.87 9.06
CA ALA A 62 -6.28 -8.30 8.86
C ALA A 62 -4.85 -8.76 9.20
N GLY A 63 -3.96 -7.86 9.65
CA GLY A 63 -2.56 -8.21 9.92
C GLY A 63 -1.72 -8.48 8.65
N HIS A 64 -2.23 -8.10 7.47
CA HIS A 64 -1.53 -8.25 6.19
C HIS A 64 -0.62 -7.05 5.94
N TRP A 65 0.48 -6.98 6.69
CA TRP A 65 1.39 -5.84 6.68
C TRP A 65 2.51 -5.93 5.64
N GLY A 66 2.44 -6.86 4.70
CA GLY A 66 3.45 -7.03 3.65
C GLY A 66 4.50 -8.07 3.99
N ARG A 67 5.75 -7.83 3.59
CA ARG A 67 6.84 -8.80 3.70
C ARG A 67 7.10 -9.24 5.13
N LYS A 68 7.00 -8.32 6.10
CA LYS A 68 7.25 -8.61 7.52
C LYS A 68 6.29 -9.62 8.13
N THR A 69 5.09 -9.79 7.56
CA THR A 69 4.06 -10.74 8.01
C THR A 69 3.87 -11.91 7.03
N GLY A 70 4.66 -11.96 5.95
CA GLY A 70 4.50 -12.97 4.88
C GLY A 70 3.30 -12.73 3.95
N LYS A 71 2.52 -11.66 4.17
CA LYS A 71 1.32 -11.37 3.39
C LYS A 71 0.94 -9.90 3.45
N GLY A 72 0.64 -9.31 2.30
CA GLY A 72 0.21 -7.92 2.13
C GLY A 72 -0.70 -7.77 0.92
N PHE A 73 -0.30 -6.94 -0.05
CA PHE A 73 -0.84 -6.97 -1.41
C PHE A 73 -0.44 -8.24 -2.16
N TYR A 74 0.74 -8.76 -1.87
CA TYR A 74 1.26 -10.02 -2.36
C TYR A 74 1.34 -11.07 -1.24
N GLU A 75 1.42 -12.34 -1.62
CA GLU A 75 1.81 -13.41 -0.72
C GLU A 75 3.32 -13.64 -0.84
N TYR A 76 3.98 -13.78 0.31
CA TYR A 76 5.42 -13.98 0.41
C TYR A 76 5.66 -15.32 1.09
N GLU A 77 6.32 -16.24 0.38
CA GLU A 77 6.84 -17.45 1.00
C GLU A 77 7.91 -17.06 2.04
N LYS A 78 7.86 -17.69 3.21
CA LYS A 78 8.82 -17.47 4.29
C LYS A 78 10.19 -18.07 3.99
#